data_AF-A0A482XTP2-F1
#
_entry.id   AF-A0A482XTP2-F1
#
_cell.length_a   1.000
_cell.length_b   1.000
_cell.length_c   1.000
_cell.angle_alpha   90.00
_cell.angle_beta   90.00
_cell.angle_gamma   90.00
#
_symmetry.space_group_name_H-M   'P 1'
#
loop_
_entity.id
_entity.type
_entity.pdbx_description
1 polymer ?
#
loop_
_entity_poly.entity_id
_entity_poly.type
_entity_poly.pdbx_seq_one_letter_code
_entity_poly.pdbx_strand_id
1 'polypeptide(L)'
;MGNSDETRMIDDESVGIDAAVWEETADELLADGPYDPKLGKEMSRDAVRVSTGRMTEAEFHEKYHDAVLEEFGVDDRPIDTGDADE
;
A
#
# COMPACT_ATOMS: atom_id res chain seq x y z
N MET A 1 9.99 -3.21 27.32
CA MET A 1 10.45 -3.20 25.92
C MET A 1 9.18 -3.23 25.06
N GLY A 2 8.66 -2.06 24.67
CA GLY A 2 7.47 -1.96 23.82
C GLY A 2 7.91 -1.71 22.39
N ASN A 3 7.38 -2.50 21.46
CA ASN A 3 7.81 -2.60 20.07
C ASN A 3 7.72 -1.26 19.34
N SER A 4 8.86 -0.60 19.10
CA SER A 4 8.97 0.59 18.26
C SER A 4 8.88 0.32 16.75
N ASP A 5 8.46 -0.89 16.36
CA ASP A 5 8.51 -1.37 14.97
C ASP A 5 7.24 -1.02 14.16
N GLU A 6 6.14 -0.66 14.84
CA GLU A 6 4.82 -0.52 14.20
C GLU A 6 4.67 0.76 13.34
N THR A 7 5.61 1.70 13.44
CA THR A 7 5.59 2.99 12.73
C THR A 7 6.75 3.17 11.75
N ARG A 8 7.49 2.12 11.43
CA ARG A 8 8.59 2.22 10.46
C ARG A 8 7.98 2.37 9.07
N MET A 9 7.88 3.64 8.64
CA MET A 9 7.70 4.04 7.26
C MET A 9 8.73 3.26 6.45
N ILE A 10 8.27 2.52 5.43
CA ILE A 10 9.04 1.61 4.55
C ILE A 10 10.47 1.40 5.04
N ASP A 11 10.73 0.30 5.74
CA ASP A 11 12.06 0.06 6.30
C ASP A 11 13.12 0.27 5.21
N ASP A 12 14.06 1.19 5.41
CA ASP A 12 15.10 1.53 4.41
C ASP A 12 15.84 0.26 3.93
N GLU A 13 16.05 -0.70 4.82
CA GLU A 13 16.62 -2.01 4.48
C GLU A 13 15.69 -2.91 3.63
N SER A 14 14.38 -2.69 3.66
CA SER A 14 13.40 -3.50 2.92
C SER A 14 13.34 -3.18 1.42
N VAL A 15 13.66 -1.94 1.04
CA VAL A 15 13.62 -1.48 -0.36
C VAL A 15 14.97 -0.96 -0.88
N GLY A 16 15.96 -0.80 0.00
CA GLY A 16 17.28 -0.28 -0.35
C GLY A 16 17.24 1.19 -0.79
N ILE A 17 16.22 1.94 -0.37
CA ILE A 17 15.97 3.35 -0.71
C ILE A 17 15.59 4.08 0.57
N ASP A 18 16.17 5.27 0.76
CA ASP A 18 15.84 6.15 1.88
C ASP A 18 14.36 6.54 1.82
N ALA A 19 13.65 6.22 2.90
CA ALA A 19 12.21 6.44 2.99
C ALA A 19 11.83 7.92 2.84
N ALA A 20 12.65 8.86 3.32
CA ALA A 20 12.36 10.29 3.18
C ALA A 20 12.53 10.76 1.73
N VAL A 21 13.56 10.25 1.04
CA VAL A 21 13.77 10.52 -0.39
C VAL A 21 12.62 9.95 -1.23
N TRP A 22 12.16 8.75 -0.89
CA TRP A 22 11.02 8.14 -1.56
C TRP A 22 9.74 8.96 -1.37
N GLU A 23 9.43 9.39 -0.14
CA GLU A 23 8.24 10.20 0.15
C GLU A 23 8.23 11.52 -0.61
N GLU A 24 9.34 12.25 -0.61
CA GLU A 24 9.46 13.54 -1.33
C GLU A 24 9.26 13.33 -2.84
N THR A 25 9.91 12.30 -3.41
CA THR A 25 9.76 11.97 -4.83
C THR A 25 8.31 11.56 -5.16
N ALA A 26 7.67 10.79 -4.29
CA ALA A 26 6.29 10.37 -4.48
C ALA A 26 5.32 11.56 -4.41
N ASP A 27 5.54 12.52 -3.49
CA ASP A 27 4.75 13.74 -3.42
C ASP A 27 4.88 14.56 -4.71
N GLU A 28 6.10 14.75 -5.22
CA GLU A 28 6.30 15.47 -6.48
C GLU A 28 5.64 14.79 -7.68
N LEU A 29 5.79 13.47 -7.80
CA LEU A 29 5.26 12.71 -8.95
C LEU A 29 3.74 12.58 -8.93
N LEU A 30 3.13 12.48 -7.74
CA LEU A 30 1.70 12.27 -7.60
C LEU A 30 0.91 13.59 -7.45
N ALA A 31 1.57 14.71 -7.13
CA ALA A 31 0.92 16.02 -6.95
C ALA A 31 0.15 16.52 -8.19
N ASP A 32 0.62 16.17 -9.39
CA ASP A 32 -0.02 16.57 -10.65
C ASP A 32 -1.14 15.60 -11.10
N GLY A 33 -1.37 14.53 -10.34
CA GLY A 33 -2.39 13.53 -10.62
C GLY A 33 -3.81 13.96 -10.17
N PRO A 34 -4.87 13.41 -10.79
CA PRO A 34 -6.25 13.68 -10.40
C PRO A 34 -6.73 12.87 -9.17
N TYR A 35 -5.86 12.08 -8.55
CA TYR A 35 -6.17 11.13 -7.47
C TYR A 35 -5.46 11.52 -6.18
N ASP A 36 -5.96 11.04 -5.02
CA ASP A 36 -5.29 11.32 -3.74
C ASP A 36 -3.87 10.72 -3.65
N PRO A 37 -2.80 11.54 -3.66
CA PRO A 37 -1.43 11.07 -3.53
C PRO A 37 -1.19 10.40 -2.18
N LYS A 38 -1.92 10.80 -1.13
CA LYS A 38 -1.77 10.24 0.21
C LYS A 38 -2.22 8.79 0.25
N LEU A 39 -3.36 8.47 -0.36
CA LEU A 39 -3.85 7.10 -0.48
C LEU A 39 -2.84 6.21 -1.19
N GLY A 40 -2.30 6.66 -2.33
CA GLY A 40 -1.29 5.92 -3.09
C GLY A 40 -0.02 5.63 -2.28
N LYS A 41 0.44 6.59 -1.47
CA LYS A 41 1.60 6.40 -0.60
C LYS A 41 1.33 5.44 0.55
N GLU A 42 0.17 5.51 1.20
CA GLU A 42 -0.23 4.58 2.26
C GLU A 42 -0.34 3.15 1.73
N MET A 43 -0.96 2.97 0.55
CA MET A 43 -1.03 1.67 -0.12
C MET A 43 0.36 1.12 -0.47
N SER A 44 1.26 1.96 -0.97
CA SER A 44 2.62 1.52 -1.32
C SER A 44 3.40 1.00 -0.10
N ARG A 45 3.26 1.67 1.06
CA ARG A 45 3.88 1.25 2.32
C ARG A 45 3.37 -0.12 2.77
N ASP A 46 2.06 -0.32 2.72
CA ASP A 46 1.45 -1.58 3.14
C ASP A 46 1.67 -2.70 2.10
N ALA A 47 1.79 -2.39 0.81
CA ALA A 47 2.17 -3.37 -0.21
C ALA A 47 3.58 -3.97 0.06
N VAL A 48 4.52 -3.17 0.56
CA VAL A 48 5.83 -3.69 1.03
C VAL A 48 5.65 -4.60 2.26
N ARG A 49 4.73 -4.26 3.17
CA ARG A 49 4.41 -5.13 4.32
C ARG A 49 3.79 -6.45 3.89
N VAL A 50 2.90 -6.44 2.89
CA VAL A 50 2.34 -7.65 2.29
C VAL A 50 3.44 -8.50 1.66
N SER A 51 4.30 -7.87 0.85
CA SER A 51 5.42 -8.56 0.17
C SER A 51 6.44 -9.18 1.14
N THR A 52 6.61 -8.58 2.32
CA THR A 52 7.51 -9.08 3.37
C THR A 52 6.83 -10.04 4.36
N GLY A 53 5.56 -10.39 4.13
CA GLY A 53 4.77 -11.27 5.00
C GLY A 53 4.41 -10.66 6.35
N ARG A 54 4.54 -9.34 6.52
CA ARG A 54 4.16 -8.59 7.73
C ARG A 54 2.69 -8.16 7.73
N MET A 55 1.99 -8.31 6.61
CA MET A 55 0.57 -8.07 6.43
C MET A 55 0.03 -9.12 5.46
N THR A 56 -1.20 -9.60 5.65
CA THR A 56 -1.83 -10.49 4.68
C THR A 56 -2.48 -9.71 3.54
N GLU A 57 -2.65 -10.35 2.39
CA GLU A 57 -3.34 -9.73 1.25
C GLU A 57 -4.82 -9.40 1.58
N ALA A 58 -5.48 -10.24 2.37
CA ALA A 58 -6.83 -10.00 2.86
C ALA A 58 -6.91 -8.71 3.69
N GLU A 59 -6.01 -8.54 4.66
CA GLU A 59 -5.95 -7.31 5.49
C GLU A 59 -5.68 -6.06 4.64
N PHE A 60 -4.84 -6.17 3.61
CA PHE A 60 -4.58 -5.07 2.68
C PHE A 60 -5.83 -4.72 1.86
N HIS A 61 -6.52 -5.72 1.32
CA HIS A 61 -7.74 -5.51 0.55
C HIS A 61 -8.86 -4.91 1.40
N GLU A 62 -9.12 -5.45 2.60
CA GLU A 62 -10.13 -4.93 3.52
C GLU A 62 -9.84 -3.49 3.94
N LYS A 63 -8.57 -3.15 4.17
CA LYS A 63 -8.18 -1.80 4.60
C LYS A 63 -8.42 -0.73 3.53
N TYR A 64 -8.21 -1.04 2.25
CA TYR A 64 -8.20 -0.05 1.17
C TYR A 64 -9.39 -0.15 0.21
N HIS A 65 -10.22 -1.19 0.29
CA HIS A 65 -11.34 -1.40 -0.64
C HIS A 65 -12.25 -0.18 -0.78
N ASP A 66 -12.77 0.35 0.33
CA ASP A 66 -13.71 1.48 0.29
C ASP A 66 -13.06 2.76 -0.26
N ALA A 67 -11.82 3.05 0.14
CA ALA A 67 -11.09 4.24 -0.32
C ALA A 67 -10.73 4.15 -1.82
N VAL A 68 -10.36 2.96 -2.30
CA VAL A 68 -10.09 2.73 -3.72
C VAL A 68 -11.37 2.83 -4.53
N LEU A 69 -12.48 2.30 -4.03
CA LEU A 69 -13.79 2.44 -4.68
C LEU A 69 -14.24 3.91 -4.76
N GLU A 70 -14.03 4.67 -3.68
CA GLU A 70 -14.38 6.10 -3.63
C GLU A 70 -13.54 6.93 -4.63
N GLU A 71 -12.22 6.69 -4.67
CA GLU A 71 -11.30 7.48 -5.50
C GLU A 71 -11.31 7.08 -6.98
N PHE A 72 -11.44 5.79 -7.29
CA PHE A 72 -11.29 5.27 -8.66
C PHE A 72 -12.62 4.81 -9.28
N GLY A 73 -13.69 4.68 -8.50
CA GLY A 73 -15.03 4.34 -8.97
C GLY A 73 -15.23 2.91 -9.47
N VAL A 74 -14.16 2.13 -9.62
CA VAL A 74 -14.16 0.73 -10.05
C VAL A 74 -13.07 -0.02 -9.28
N ASP A 75 -13.47 -1.05 -8.52
CA ASP A 75 -12.57 -2.07 -7.99
C ASP A 75 -12.76 -3.35 -8.82
N ASP A 76 -12.05 -3.41 -9.95
CA ASP A 76 -11.98 -4.58 -10.83
C ASP A 76 -10.79 -5.49 -10.45
N ARG A 77 -10.26 -5.39 -9.22
CA ARG A 77 -9.21 -6.32 -8.78
C ARG A 77 -9.78 -7.74 -8.87
N PRO A 78 -9.11 -8.67 -9.56
CA PRO A 78 -9.56 -10.05 -9.58
C PRO A 78 -9.51 -10.58 -8.14
N ILE A 79 -10.68 -10.76 -7.55
CA ILE A 79 -10.82 -11.55 -6.34
C ILE A 79 -10.58 -12.99 -6.76
N ASP A 80 -9.46 -13.59 -6.34
CA ASP A 80 -9.33 -15.04 -6.38
C ASP A 80 -10.34 -15.59 -5.39
N THR A 81 -11.54 -15.94 -5.86
CA THR A 81 -12.57 -16.56 -5.02
C THR A 81 -12.22 -18.00 -4.67
N GLY A 82 -11.06 -18.53 -5.08
CA GLY A 82 -10.66 -19.91 -4.80
C GLY A 82 -11.50 -20.97 -5.54
N ASP A 83 -12.52 -20.56 -6.30
CA ASP A 83 -13.29 -21.40 -7.21
C ASP A 83 -12.57 -21.54 -8.56
N ALA A 84 -11.33 -22.02 -8.52
CA ALA A 84 -10.77 -22.76 -9.64
C ALA A 84 -11.09 -24.25 -9.41
N ASP A 85 -12.39 -24.59 -9.47
CA ASP A 85 -12.85 -25.97 -9.59
C ASP A 85 -12.43 -26.51 -10.98
N GLU A 86 -11.64 -27.59 -10.93
CA GLU A 86 -11.31 -28.62 -11.96
C GLU A 86 -10.40 -28.29 -13.17
#